data_AF-A0A9E2KJ53-F1
#
_entry.id   AF-A0A9E2KJ53-F1
#
_cell.length_a   1.000
_cell.length_b   1.000
_cell.length_c   1.000
_cell.angle_alpha   90.00
_cell.angle_beta   90.00
_cell.angle_gamma   90.00
#
_symmetry.space_group_name_H-M   'P 1'
#
loop_
_entity.id
_entity.type
_entity.pdbx_description
1 polymer ?
#
loop_
_entity_poly.entity_id
_entity_poly.type
_entity_poly.pdbx_seq_one_letter_code
_entity_poly.pdbx_strand_id
1 'polypeptide(L)'
;MSEKLDRMKGQKEKAEQKLRYYQHQEKMLEHRIPELTRKARTHRLCTRGGMLESFLICPGELTDDQVMELLKPSFRQQEVMLALAKMIHDLQEARNVPTLL
;
A
#
# COMPACT_ATOMS: atom_id res chain seq x y z
N MET A 1 56.03 -9.97 10.55
CA MET A 1 54.77 -9.78 9.79
C MET A 1 54.67 -8.29 9.45
N SER A 2 54.29 -7.94 8.21
CA SER A 2 54.35 -6.55 7.72
C SER A 2 53.17 -5.71 8.23
N GLU A 3 53.41 -4.53 8.80
CA GLU A 3 52.38 -3.58 9.30
C GLU A 3 51.26 -3.31 8.28
N LYS A 4 51.60 -3.36 6.98
CA LYS A 4 50.64 -3.23 5.88
C LYS A 4 49.60 -4.35 5.88
N LEU A 5 50.01 -5.58 6.17
CA LEU A 5 49.12 -6.75 6.23
C LEU A 5 48.11 -6.62 7.38
N ASP A 6 48.55 -6.17 8.55
CA ASP A 6 47.69 -5.99 9.72
C ASP A 6 46.69 -4.85 9.52
N ARG A 7 47.13 -3.75 8.88
CA ARG A 7 46.23 -2.67 8.46
C ARG A 7 45.16 -3.16 7.48
N MET A 8 45.52 -4.00 6.50
CA MET A 8 44.55 -4.55 5.55
C MET A 8 43.56 -5.51 6.21
N LYS A 9 43.99 -6.34 7.17
CA LYS A 9 43.11 -7.20 7.96
C LYS A 9 42.09 -6.40 8.76
N GLY A 10 42.52 -5.33 9.45
CA GLY A 10 41.61 -4.47 10.22
C GLY A 10 40.62 -3.71 9.33
N GLN A 11 41.02 -3.32 8.12
CA GLN A 11 40.10 -2.72 7.13
C GLN A 11 39.07 -3.73 6.63
N LYS A 12 39.49 -4.97 6.35
CA LYS A 12 38.59 -6.06 5.95
C LYS A 12 37.56 -6.36 7.04
N GLU A 13 37.99 -6.48 8.29
CA GLU A 13 37.10 -6.76 9.42
C GLU A 13 36.03 -5.66 9.59
N LYS A 14 36.44 -4.38 9.51
CA LYS A 14 35.50 -3.25 9.55
C LYS A 14 34.51 -3.27 8.38
N ALA A 15 34.96 -3.65 7.18
CA ALA A 15 34.10 -3.76 6.01
C ALA A 15 33.09 -4.92 6.16
N GLU A 16 33.53 -6.08 6.65
CA GLU A 16 32.66 -7.23 6.91
C GLU A 16 31.65 -6.95 8.01
N GLN A 17 32.02 -6.21 9.06
CA GLN A 17 31.09 -5.80 10.10
C GLN A 17 30.00 -4.87 9.55
N LYS A 18 30.37 -3.91 8.69
CA LYS A 18 29.41 -3.04 8.00
C LYS A 18 28.51 -3.84 7.05
N LEU A 19 29.06 -4.81 6.33
CA LEU A 19 28.28 -5.68 5.45
C LEU A 19 27.21 -6.45 6.25
N ARG A 20 27.58 -7.07 7.37
CA ARG A 20 26.63 -7.76 8.26
C ARG A 20 25.56 -6.83 8.80
N TYR A 21 25.93 -5.60 9.17
CA TYR A 21 24.99 -4.57 9.61
C TYR A 21 23.96 -4.24 8.52
N TYR A 22 24.41 -3.94 7.30
CA TYR A 22 23.49 -3.61 6.20
C TYR A 22 22.64 -4.78 5.74
N GLN A 23 23.17 -6.01 5.73
CA GLN A 23 22.38 -7.22 5.46
C GLN A 23 21.26 -7.42 6.47
N HIS A 24 21.52 -7.13 7.75
CA HIS A 24 20.47 -7.18 8.78
C HIS A 24 19.42 -6.09 8.57
N GLN A 25 19.83 -4.86 8.23
CA GLN A 25 18.91 -3.76 7.93
C GLN A 25 18.05 -4.04 6.69
N GLU A 26 18.65 -4.57 5.62
CA GLU A 26 17.94 -4.99 4.40
C GLU A 26 16.85 -6.00 4.75
N LYS A 27 17.18 -7.05 5.50
CA LYS A 27 16.20 -8.04 5.96
C LYS A 27 15.07 -7.42 6.80
N MET A 28 15.39 -6.47 7.67
CA MET A 28 14.36 -5.75 8.45
C MET A 28 13.44 -4.93 7.56
N LEU A 29 13.98 -4.26 6.54
CA LEU A 29 13.20 -3.49 5.58
C LEU A 29 12.33 -4.40 4.70
N GLU A 30 12.87 -5.53 4.23
CA GLU A 30 12.13 -6.55 3.47
C GLU A 30 10.91 -7.05 4.24
N HIS A 31 11.04 -7.27 5.56
CA HIS A 31 9.90 -7.66 6.40
C HIS A 31 8.90 -6.52 6.61
N ARG A 32 9.36 -5.26 6.64
CA ARG A 32 8.51 -4.10 6.91
C ARG A 32 7.68 -3.64 5.72
N ILE A 33 8.17 -3.85 4.48
CA ILE A 33 7.43 -3.52 3.25
C ILE A 33 6.03 -4.17 3.20
N PRO A 34 5.88 -5.51 3.33
CA PRO A 34 4.56 -6.14 3.27
C PRO A 34 3.68 -5.74 4.46
N GLU A 35 4.25 -5.52 5.64
CA GLU A 35 3.53 -5.06 6.82
C GLU A 35 2.91 -3.67 6.59
N LEU A 36 3.72 -2.73 6.11
CA LEU A 36 3.25 -1.37 5.79
C LEU A 36 2.22 -1.39 4.66
N THR A 37 2.44 -2.21 3.64
CA THR A 37 1.49 -2.40 2.53
C THR A 37 0.15 -2.93 3.04
N ARG A 38 0.16 -3.92 3.94
CA ARG A 38 -1.04 -4.46 4.59
C ARG A 38 -1.74 -3.39 5.43
N LYS A 39 -1.01 -2.65 6.27
CA LYS A 39 -1.57 -1.57 7.11
C LYS A 39 -2.23 -0.48 6.26
N ALA A 40 -1.57 -0.02 5.22
CA ALA A 40 -2.12 0.97 4.29
C ALA A 40 -3.38 0.43 3.58
N ARG A 41 -3.36 -0.84 3.15
CA ARG A 41 -4.52 -1.50 2.56
C ARG A 41 -5.69 -1.58 3.54
N THR A 42 -5.47 -2.06 4.77
CA THR A 42 -6.51 -2.17 5.80
C THR A 42 -7.11 -0.80 6.11
N HIS A 43 -6.29 0.22 6.36
CA HIS A 43 -6.79 1.57 6.60
C HIS A 43 -7.68 2.07 5.45
N ARG A 44 -7.22 1.93 4.20
CA ARG A 44 -8.02 2.31 3.03
C ARG A 44 -9.35 1.57 2.95
N LEU A 45 -9.36 0.26 3.23
CA LEU A 45 -10.56 -0.55 3.19
C LEU A 45 -11.54 -0.14 4.30
N CYS A 46 -11.08 0.06 5.52
CA CYS A 46 -11.94 0.51 6.63
C CYS A 46 -12.52 1.90 6.37
N THR A 47 -11.71 2.86 5.91
CA THR A 47 -12.20 4.22 5.60
C THR A 47 -13.28 4.19 4.52
N ARG A 48 -13.04 3.47 3.42
CA ARG A 48 -14.03 3.36 2.33
C ARG A 48 -15.24 2.51 2.75
N GLY A 49 -15.04 1.48 3.57
CA GLY A 49 -16.11 0.69 4.17
C GLY A 49 -17.05 1.55 5.00
N GLY A 50 -16.51 2.38 5.90
CA GLY A 50 -17.32 3.31 6.70
C GLY A 50 -18.07 4.34 5.86
N MET A 51 -17.49 4.81 4.75
CA MET A 51 -18.20 5.67 3.80
C MET A 51 -19.40 4.93 3.17
N LEU A 52 -19.23 3.67 2.76
CA LEU A 52 -20.32 2.88 2.20
C LEU A 52 -21.39 2.54 3.24
N GLU A 53 -20.96 2.22 4.46
CA GLU A 53 -21.83 1.92 5.59
C GLU A 53 -22.71 3.12 5.98
N SER A 54 -22.21 4.36 5.78
CA SER A 54 -22.98 5.59 6.03
C SER A 54 -24.23 5.75 5.14
N PHE A 55 -24.35 5.00 4.04
CA PHE A 55 -25.54 4.98 3.19
C PHE A 55 -26.60 3.96 3.66
N LEU A 56 -26.27 3.09 4.62
CA LEU A 56 -27.16 2.06 5.14
C LEU A 56 -27.96 2.57 6.34
N ILE A 57 -29.21 2.10 6.47
CA ILE A 57 -30.04 2.35 7.65
C ILE A 57 -29.86 1.16 8.59
N CYS A 58 -29.47 1.43 9.84
CA CYS A 58 -29.17 0.41 10.85
C CYS A 58 -28.18 -0.67 10.36
N PRO A 59 -26.97 -0.30 9.92
CA PRO A 59 -26.02 -1.24 9.31
C PRO A 59 -25.65 -2.43 10.21
N GLY A 60 -25.62 -2.23 11.54
CA GLY A 60 -25.31 -3.31 12.49
C GLY A 60 -26.36 -4.41 12.59
N GLU A 61 -27.56 -4.20 12.05
CA GLU A 61 -28.64 -5.20 11.99
C GLU A 61 -28.59 -6.02 10.69
N LEU A 62 -27.78 -5.61 9.71
CA LEU A 62 -27.66 -6.27 8.42
C LEU A 62 -26.51 -7.28 8.43
N THR A 63 -26.73 -8.45 7.82
CA THR A 63 -25.66 -9.42 7.59
C THR A 63 -24.80 -9.01 6.39
N ASP A 64 -23.58 -9.53 6.32
CA ASP A 64 -22.68 -9.31 5.17
C ASP A 64 -23.32 -9.70 3.84
N ASP A 65 -24.12 -10.77 3.82
CA ASP A 65 -24.84 -11.22 2.63
C ASP A 65 -25.94 -10.23 2.22
N GLN A 66 -26.71 -9.71 3.18
CA GLN A 66 -27.74 -8.70 2.91
C GLN A 66 -27.13 -7.39 2.38
N VAL A 67 -26.03 -6.95 2.98
CA VAL A 67 -25.27 -5.79 2.48
C VAL A 67 -24.79 -6.06 1.05
N MET A 68 -24.26 -7.25 0.77
CA MET A 68 -23.77 -7.58 -0.58
C MET A 68 -24.90 -7.69 -1.62
N GLU A 69 -26.06 -8.22 -1.24
CA GLU A 69 -27.27 -8.29 -2.08
C GLU A 69 -27.76 -6.89 -2.48
N LEU A 70 -27.64 -5.91 -1.58
CA LEU A 70 -27.95 -4.52 -1.88
C LEU A 70 -26.88 -3.86 -2.77
N LEU A 71 -25.59 -3.99 -2.41
CA LEU A 71 -24.52 -3.28 -3.10
C LEU A 71 -24.30 -3.77 -4.55
N LYS A 72 -24.40 -5.08 -4.81
CA LYS A 72 -24.18 -5.66 -6.14
C LYS A 72 -25.03 -5.00 -7.25
N PRO A 73 -26.37 -4.90 -7.14
CA PRO A 73 -27.18 -4.23 -8.14
C PRO A 73 -27.01 -2.71 -8.13
N SER A 74 -26.84 -2.07 -6.96
CA SER A 74 -26.65 -0.60 -6.88
C SER A 74 -25.46 -0.12 -7.71
N PHE A 75 -24.33 -0.83 -7.66
CA PHE A 75 -23.15 -0.48 -8.46
C PHE A 75 -23.21 -0.93 -9.93
N ARG A 76 -24.27 -1.64 -10.34
CA ARG A 76 -24.55 -2.01 -11.74
C ARG A 76 -25.55 -1.08 -12.43
N GLN A 77 -26.11 -0.12 -11.71
CA GLN A 77 -26.96 0.90 -12.29
C GLN A 77 -26.16 1.74 -13.30
N GLN A 78 -26.79 2.09 -14.42
CA GLN A 78 -26.11 2.75 -15.54
C GLN A 78 -25.49 4.08 -15.12
N GLU A 79 -26.22 4.85 -14.31
CA GLU A 79 -25.81 6.16 -13.80
C GLU A 79 -24.54 6.04 -12.96
N VAL A 80 -24.48 5.04 -12.08
CA VAL A 80 -23.32 4.79 -11.21
C VAL A 80 -22.12 4.33 -12.02
N MET A 81 -22.31 3.42 -12.98
CA MET A 81 -21.23 2.94 -13.85
C MET A 81 -20.66 4.07 -14.72
N LEU A 82 -21.51 4.92 -15.29
CA LEU A 82 -21.08 6.07 -16.11
C LEU A 82 -20.32 7.09 -15.25
N ALA A 83 -20.80 7.38 -14.04
CA ALA A 83 -20.09 8.27 -13.12
C ALA A 83 -18.70 7.71 -12.74
N LEU A 84 -18.61 6.41 -12.45
CA LEU A 84 -17.34 5.73 -12.16
C LEU A 84 -16.39 5.78 -13.36
N ALA A 85 -16.88 5.49 -14.57
CA ALA A 85 -16.07 5.54 -15.78
C ALA A 85 -15.53 6.96 -16.04
N LYS A 86 -16.36 7.99 -15.87
CA LYS A 86 -15.95 9.38 -15.99
C LYS A 86 -14.88 9.75 -14.95
N MET A 87 -15.08 9.39 -13.68
CA MET A 87 -14.08 9.66 -12.63
C MET A 87 -12.74 8.97 -12.92
N ILE A 88 -12.76 7.74 -13.44
CA ILE A 88 -11.53 7.03 -13.84
C ILE A 88 -10.84 7.73 -15.00
N HIS A 89 -11.61 8.14 -16.02
CA HIS A 89 -11.10 8.86 -17.17
C HIS A 89 -10.44 10.19 -16.76
N ASP A 90 -11.13 11.01 -15.96
CA ASP A 90 -10.62 12.30 -15.49
C ASP A 90 -9.32 12.15 -14.68
N LEU A 91 -9.21 11.10 -13.87
CA LEU A 91 -7.98 10.77 -13.13
C LEU A 91 -6.84 10.31 -14.03
N GLN A 92 -7.14 9.58 -15.11
CA GLN A 92 -6.14 9.14 -16.09
C GLN A 92 -5.62 10.33 -16.90
N GLU A 93 -6.51 11.19 -17.37
CA GLU A 93 -6.15 12.45 -18.05
C GLU A 93 -5.26 13.33 -17.17
N ALA A 94 -5.64 13.56 -15.91
CA ALA A 94 -4.83 14.35 -14.98
C ALA A 94 -3.42 13.78 -14.73
N ARG A 95 -3.23 12.46 -14.85
CA ARG A 95 -1.91 11.81 -14.73
C ARG A 95 -1.08 11.89 -16.01
N ASN A 96 -1.73 12.05 -17.16
CA ASN A 96 -1.10 12.10 -18.48
C ASN A 96 -0.69 13.52 -18.88
N VAL A 97 -1.17 14.56 -18.20
CA VAL A 97 -0.70 15.94 -18.40
C VAL A 97 0.77 16.02 -17.96
N PRO A 98 1.73 16.31 -18.88
CA PRO A 98 3.11 16.56 -18.49
C PRO A 98 3.10 17.81 -17.61
N THR A 99 3.55 17.67 -16.36
CA THR A 99 3.86 18.82 -15.51
C THR A 99 4.95 19.62 -16.23
N LEU A 100 4.57 20.64 -17.01
CA LEU A 100 5.49 21.61 -17.57
C LEU A 100 5.97 22.50 -16.42
N LEU A 101 7.08 22.07 -15.80
CA LEU A 101 7.97 22.90 -15.00
C LEU A 101 9.41 22.64 -15.46
#